data_AF-A0A433DDC2-F1
#
_entry.id   AF-A0A433DDC2-F1
#
_cell.length_a   1.000
_cell.length_b   1.000
_cell.length_c   1.000
_cell.angle_alpha   90.00
_cell.angle_beta   90.00
_cell.angle_gamma   90.00
#
_symmetry.space_group_name_H-M   'P 1'
#
loop_
_entity.id
_entity.type
_entity.pdbx_description
1 polymer ?
#
loop_
_entity_poly.entity_id
_entity_poly.type
_entity_poly.pdbx_seq_one_letter_code
_entity_poly.pdbx_strand_id
1 'polypeptide(L)'
;MEHFVECEEKKIRLFHCRMEGNKEPFVEIQQADVRDALVRLLDRRNHPVLIHCLKGKHRIGCLIGCLRKLQNWSMTSIFDEYRRFAGTKVLADQEFIETFDEPIPFDPKFKPFWL
;
A
#
# COMPACT_ATOMS: atom_id res chain seq x y z
N MET A 1 14.89 -1.06 -17.88
CA MET A 1 15.51 -1.80 -16.76
C MET A 1 14.67 -3.04 -16.59
N GLU A 2 15.11 -4.14 -17.21
CA GLU A 2 14.39 -5.41 -17.20
C GLU A 2 14.54 -6.02 -15.80
N HIS A 3 13.43 -6.14 -15.08
CA HIS A 3 13.40 -6.81 -13.80
C HIS A 3 13.20 -8.31 -14.07
N PHE A 4 14.31 -9.04 -14.18
CA PHE A 4 14.29 -10.50 -14.20
C PHE A 4 13.69 -11.00 -12.89
N VAL A 5 12.40 -11.36 -12.92
CA VAL A 5 11.80 -12.28 -11.96
C VAL A 5 11.54 -13.55 -12.74
N GLU A 6 12.47 -14.49 -12.64
CA GLU A 6 12.23 -15.89 -13.04
C GLU A 6 11.11 -16.43 -12.12
N CYS A 7 9.88 -16.37 -12.62
CA CYS A 7 8.69 -16.92 -11.96
C CYS A 7 7.96 -17.91 -12.89
N GLU A 8 8.67 -18.53 -13.83
CA GLU A 8 8.05 -19.53 -14.69
C GLU A 8 7.81 -20.86 -13.94
N GLU A 9 8.62 -21.19 -12.93
CA GLU A 9 8.46 -22.44 -12.16
C GLU A 9 7.48 -22.36 -10.98
N LYS A 10 7.24 -21.16 -10.44
CA LYS A 10 6.34 -20.95 -9.30
C LYS A 10 5.19 -20.09 -9.80
N LYS A 11 3.94 -20.58 -9.73
CA LYS A 11 2.68 -19.93 -10.17
C LYS A 11 2.38 -18.61 -9.41
N ILE A 12 3.31 -17.67 -9.38
CA ILE A 12 3.27 -16.39 -8.69
C ILE A 12 2.89 -15.34 -9.71
N ARG A 13 1.82 -14.61 -9.43
CA ARG A 13 1.35 -13.52 -10.29
C ARG A 13 1.96 -12.21 -9.81
N LEU A 14 2.67 -11.50 -10.69
CA LEU A 14 3.23 -10.19 -10.39
C LEU A 14 2.21 -9.09 -10.72
N PHE A 15 1.94 -8.22 -9.74
CA PHE A 15 1.17 -7.00 -9.95
C PHE A 15 2.10 -5.79 -9.82
N HIS A 16 2.42 -5.15 -10.95
CA HIS A 16 3.22 -3.93 -10.93
C HIS A 16 2.30 -2.72 -10.75
N CYS A 17 2.21 -2.22 -9.52
CA CYS A 17 1.52 -0.97 -9.20
C CYS A 17 2.56 0.16 -9.19
N ARG A 18 2.58 0.97 -10.25
CA ARG A 18 3.50 2.10 -10.32
C ARG A 18 3.01 3.17 -9.36
N MET A 19 3.84 3.49 -8.37
CA MET A 19 3.61 4.57 -7.43
C MET A 19 4.84 5.46 -7.42
N GLU A 20 4.64 6.75 -7.68
CA GLU A 20 5.67 7.73 -7.38
C GLU A 20 5.87 7.80 -5.86
N GLY A 21 7.09 8.12 -5.41
CA GLY A 21 7.32 8.33 -3.98
C GLY A 21 7.19 9.81 -3.68
N ASN A 22 6.69 10.15 -2.49
CA ASN A 22 6.71 11.53 -2.02
C ASN A 22 8.14 12.08 -2.08
N LYS A 23 8.33 13.18 -2.82
CA LYS A 23 9.54 13.99 -2.85
C LYS A 23 9.13 15.43 -2.67
N GLU A 24 9.24 15.87 -1.43
CA GLU A 24 9.05 17.26 -1.07
C GLU A 24 9.93 18.17 -1.95
N PRO A 25 9.40 19.29 -2.45
CA PRO A 25 8.06 19.83 -2.18
C PRO A 25 7.01 19.61 -3.31
N PHE A 26 7.31 18.79 -4.34
CA PHE A 26 6.52 18.81 -5.59
C PHE A 26 6.00 17.46 -6.09
N VAL A 27 6.45 16.36 -5.51
CA VAL A 27 6.02 15.02 -5.94
C VAL A 27 5.27 14.37 -4.81
N GLU A 28 4.02 14.02 -5.08
CA GLU A 28 3.14 13.34 -4.14
C GLU A 28 2.63 12.02 -4.72
N ILE A 29 2.42 11.04 -3.85
CA ILE A 29 1.73 9.80 -4.17
C ILE A 29 0.32 10.13 -4.62
N GLN A 30 -0.09 9.61 -5.77
CA GLN A 30 -1.46 9.74 -6.24
C GLN A 30 -2.36 8.76 -5.48
N GLN A 31 -3.50 9.24 -4.97
CA GLN A 31 -4.44 8.38 -4.25
C GLN A 31 -4.96 7.22 -5.13
N ALA A 32 -5.18 7.48 -6.43
CA ALA A 32 -5.62 6.48 -7.40
C ALA A 32 -4.65 5.28 -7.50
N ASP A 33 -3.34 5.51 -7.42
CA ASP A 33 -2.34 4.43 -7.48
C ASP A 33 -2.43 3.54 -6.23
N VAL A 34 -2.65 4.15 -5.06
CA VAL A 34 -2.84 3.42 -3.79
C VAL A 34 -4.16 2.64 -3.81
N ARG A 35 -5.23 3.25 -4.31
CA ARG A 35 -6.53 2.59 -4.50
C ARG A 35 -6.36 1.34 -5.35
N ASP A 36 -5.72 1.44 -6.51
CA ASP A 36 -5.57 0.31 -7.44
C ASP A 36 -4.77 -0.84 -6.81
N ALA A 37 -3.74 -0.53 -6.00
CA ALA A 37 -3.02 -1.52 -5.21
C ALA A 37 -3.90 -2.16 -4.12
N LEU A 38 -4.72 -1.37 -3.41
CA LEU A 38 -5.64 -1.86 -2.38
C LEU A 38 -6.72 -2.78 -2.96
N VAL A 39 -7.28 -2.46 -4.14
CA VAL A 39 -8.24 -3.34 -4.83
C VAL A 39 -7.67 -4.74 -5.04
N ARG A 40 -6.39 -4.84 -5.44
CA ARG A 40 -5.72 -6.14 -5.59
C ARG A 40 -5.46 -6.82 -4.26
N LEU A 41 -5.07 -6.05 -3.24
CA LEU A 41 -4.76 -6.56 -1.91
C LEU A 41 -6.00 -7.08 -1.17
N LEU A 42 -7.17 -6.47 -1.37
CA LEU A 42 -8.42 -6.87 -0.74
C LEU A 42 -9.07 -8.11 -1.38
N ASP A 43 -8.55 -8.62 -2.49
CA ASP A 43 -9.08 -9.82 -3.12
C ASP A 43 -8.36 -11.08 -2.59
N ARG A 44 -9.03 -11.90 -1.77
CA ARG A 44 -8.45 -13.10 -1.17
C ARG A 44 -7.90 -14.11 -2.19
N ARG A 45 -8.36 -14.07 -3.44
CA ARG A 45 -7.88 -14.97 -4.50
C ARG A 45 -6.42 -14.71 -4.86
N ASN A 46 -5.89 -13.55 -4.48
CA ASN A 46 -4.48 -13.21 -4.65
C ASN A 46 -3.62 -13.65 -3.45
N HIS A 47 -4.22 -14.09 -2.33
CA HIS A 47 -3.48 -14.44 -1.11
C HIS A 47 -2.93 -15.86 -1.17
N PRO A 48 -1.71 -16.10 -0.64
CA PRO A 48 -0.84 -15.16 0.07
C PRO A 48 -0.12 -14.15 -0.86
N VAL A 49 -0.03 -12.88 -0.44
CA VAL A 49 0.61 -11.79 -1.19
C VAL A 49 1.88 -11.32 -0.50
N LEU A 50 2.95 -11.09 -1.27
CA LEU A 50 4.11 -10.31 -0.85
C LEU A 50 3.99 -8.88 -1.41
N ILE A 51 4.05 -7.89 -0.53
CA ILE A 51 4.09 -6.47 -0.89
C ILE A 51 5.50 -5.97 -0.70
N HIS A 52 6.10 -5.37 -1.73
CA HIS A 52 7.43 -4.78 -1.61
C HIS A 52 7.60 -3.54 -2.48
N CYS A 53 8.57 -2.70 -2.11
CA CYS A 53 9.12 -1.66 -2.97
C CYS A 53 10.65 -1.72 -2.88
N LEU A 54 11.35 -0.65 -3.26
CA LEU A 54 12.83 -0.63 -3.19
C LEU A 54 13.36 -0.83 -1.76
N LYS A 55 12.74 -0.20 -0.74
CA LYS A 55 13.21 -0.24 0.66
C LYS A 55 12.15 -0.76 1.64
N GLY A 56 10.92 -1.00 1.18
CA GLY A 56 9.80 -1.39 2.05
C GLY A 56 9.36 -0.33 3.07
N LYS A 57 9.70 0.96 2.86
CA LYS A 57 9.43 2.05 3.82
C LYS A 57 8.28 2.95 3.37
N HIS A 58 8.54 3.93 2.50
CA HIS A 58 7.60 5.02 2.22
C HIS A 58 6.32 4.58 1.47
N ARG A 59 6.48 4.09 0.23
CA ARG A 59 5.35 3.63 -0.61
C ARG A 59 4.52 2.51 0.04
N ILE A 60 5.21 1.56 0.67
CA ILE A 60 4.54 0.46 1.36
C ILE A 60 3.89 0.95 2.66
N GLY A 61 4.54 1.84 3.40
CA GLY A 61 3.97 2.47 4.59
C GLY A 61 2.69 3.25 4.27
N CYS A 62 2.65 4.00 3.18
CA CYS A 62 1.44 4.69 2.72
C CYS A 62 0.33 3.70 2.38
N LEU A 63 0.64 2.66 1.59
CA LEU A 63 -0.32 1.62 1.22
C LEU A 63 -0.91 0.90 2.44
N ILE A 64 -0.04 0.47 3.38
CA ILE A 64 -0.46 -0.21 4.60
C ILE A 64 -1.18 0.74 5.55
N GLY A 65 -0.76 2.01 5.65
CA GLY A 65 -1.47 3.02 6.44
C GLY A 65 -2.90 3.23 5.95
N CYS A 66 -3.11 3.30 4.63
CA CYS A 66 -4.44 3.36 4.04
C CYS A 66 -5.23 2.07 4.29
N LEU A 67 -4.59 0.90 4.21
CA LEU A 67 -5.22 -0.37 4.59
C LEU A 67 -5.71 -0.35 6.05
N ARG A 68 -4.88 0.12 7.00
CA ARG A 68 -5.26 0.22 8.41
C ARG A 68 -6.41 1.18 8.64
N LYS A 69 -6.48 2.27 7.86
CA LYS A 69 -7.60 3.21 7.87
C LYS A 69 -8.91 2.50 7.50
N LEU A 70 -8.90 1.62 6.48
CA LEU A 70 -10.07 0.79 6.13
C LEU A 70 -10.44 -0.20 7.23
N GLN A 71 -9.46 -0.69 7.98
CA GLN A 71 -9.67 -1.54 9.15
C GLN A 71 -10.14 -0.75 10.38
N ASN A 72 -10.45 0.54 10.25
CA ASN A 72 -10.88 1.44 11.33
C ASN A 72 -9.87 1.54 12.49
N TRP A 73 -8.57 1.48 12.19
CA TRP A 73 -7.55 1.76 13.19
C TRP A 73 -7.52 3.25 13.53
N SER A 74 -7.12 3.57 14.76
CA SER A 74 -6.90 4.98 15.14
C SER A 74 -5.70 5.56 14.39
N MET A 75 -5.77 6.85 14.01
CA MET A 75 -4.66 7.53 13.32
C MET A 75 -3.34 7.45 14.12
N THR A 76 -3.41 7.51 15.45
CA THR A 76 -2.25 7.33 16.33
C THR A 76 -1.59 5.96 16.15
N SER A 77 -2.38 4.88 16.09
CA SER A 77 -1.86 3.52 15.88
C SER A 77 -1.29 3.34 14.47
N ILE A 78 -1.93 3.94 13.47
CA ILE A 78 -1.46 3.90 12.08
C ILE A 78 -0.10 4.57 11.94
N PHE A 79 0.04 5.77 12.51
CA PHE A 79 1.30 6.51 12.46
C PHE A 79 2.40 5.86 13.30
N ASP A 80 2.06 5.22 14.43
CA ASP A 80 3.03 4.44 15.19
C ASP A 80 3.56 3.25 14.37
N GLU A 81 2.68 2.47 13.71
CA GLU A 81 3.10 1.39 12.81
C GLU A 81 3.98 1.92 11.68
N TYR A 82 3.56 2.99 11.00
CA TYR A 82 4.34 3.61 9.93
C TYR A 82 5.75 4.01 10.41
N ARG A 83 5.85 4.71 11.54
CA ARG A 83 7.13 5.21 12.09
C ARG A 83 8.07 4.09 12.51
N ARG A 84 7.55 2.94 12.97
CA ARG A 84 8.38 1.76 13.28
C ARG A 84 9.18 1.27 12.07
N PHE A 85 8.63 1.36 10.86
CA PHE A 85 9.30 0.89 9.63
C PHE A 85 10.01 2.00 8.84
N ALA A 86 9.40 3.18 8.74
CA ALA A 86 9.90 4.28 7.92
C ALA A 86 10.72 5.33 8.70
N GLY A 87 10.61 5.35 10.03
CA GLY A 87 11.17 6.40 10.89
C GLY A 87 10.26 7.63 11.00
N THR A 88 10.71 8.66 11.71
CA THR A 88 9.90 9.82 12.10
C THR A 88 9.99 11.03 11.15
N LYS A 89 10.90 11.01 10.18
CA LYS A 89 11.28 12.20 9.38
C LYS A 89 10.39 12.48 8.16
N VAL A 90 9.38 11.65 7.89
CA VAL A 90 8.58 11.75 6.66
C VAL A 90 7.14 12.14 7.04
N LEU A 91 6.88 13.45 7.03
CA LEU A 91 5.54 14.00 7.31
C LEU A 91 4.59 13.81 6.13
N ALA A 92 5.05 14.03 4.89
CA ALA A 92 4.22 13.95 3.68
C ALA A 92 3.50 12.58 3.53
N ASP A 93 4.16 11.48 3.90
CA ASP A 93 3.54 10.15 3.87
C ASP A 93 2.41 10.01 4.92
N GLN A 94 2.58 10.60 6.10
CA GLN A 94 1.57 10.56 7.17
C GLN A 94 0.38 11.46 6.84
N GLU A 95 0.65 12.65 6.29
CA GLU A 95 -0.37 13.54 5.76
C GLU A 95 -1.17 12.85 4.65
N PHE A 96 -0.49 12.20 3.70
CA PHE A 96 -1.16 11.42 2.65
C PHE A 96 -2.12 10.36 3.23
N ILE A 97 -1.69 9.60 4.25
CA ILE A 97 -2.55 8.60 4.91
C ILE A 97 -3.78 9.26 5.56
N GLU A 98 -3.59 10.43 6.18
CA GLU A 98 -4.66 11.19 6.81
C GLU A 98 -5.68 11.71 5.78
N THR A 99 -5.20 12.25 4.67
CA THR A 99 -6.06 12.82 3.62
C THR A 99 -6.63 11.79 2.65
N PHE A 100 -6.15 10.55 2.66
CA PHE A 100 -6.62 9.50 1.74
C PHE A 100 -8.11 9.20 1.92
N ASP A 101 -8.93 9.43 0.90
CA ASP A 101 -10.38 9.30 0.93
C ASP A 101 -10.98 8.57 -0.30
N GLU A 102 -10.12 8.09 -1.21
CA GLU A 102 -10.57 7.37 -2.40
C GLU A 102 -11.45 6.15 -2.07
N PRO A 103 -12.61 6.00 -2.73
CA PRO A 103 -13.44 4.81 -2.58
C PRO A 103 -12.75 3.60 -3.21
N ILE A 104 -12.72 2.49 -2.46
CA ILE A 104 -12.02 1.28 -2.90
C ILE A 104 -13.05 0.24 -3.32
N PRO A 105 -13.21 -0.01 -4.63
CA PRO A 105 -14.12 -1.04 -5.09
C PRO A 105 -13.52 -2.41 -4.82
N PHE A 106 -14.17 -3.24 -4.01
CA PHE A 106 -13.81 -4.64 -3.83
C PHE A 106 -15.05 -5.53 -3.83
N ASP A 107 -14.89 -6.79 -4.25
CA ASP A 107 -15.96 -7.78 -4.25
C ASP A 107 -16.17 -8.30 -2.81
N PRO A 108 -17.34 -8.08 -2.18
CA PRO A 108 -17.63 -8.55 -0.83
C PRO A 108 -17.51 -10.07 -0.67
N LYS A 109 -17.69 -10.84 -1.75
CA LYS A 109 -17.56 -12.31 -1.73
C LYS A 109 -16.12 -12.76 -1.49
N PHE A 110 -15.15 -12.00 -1.98
CA PHE A 110 -13.73 -12.33 -1.92
C PHE A 110 -12.94 -11.47 -0.95
N LYS A 111 -13.60 -10.57 -0.20
CA LYS A 111 -12.93 -9.75 0.82
C LYS A 111 -12.22 -10.61 1.87
N PRO A 112 -11.15 -10.12 2.51
CA PRO A 112 -10.46 -10.83 3.56
C PRO A 112 -11.29 -10.81 4.85
N PHE A 113 -11.11 -11.79 5.74
CA PHE A 113 -11.88 -11.87 6.99
C PHE A 113 -11.53 -10.77 7.99
N TRP A 114 -10.34 -10.16 7.85
CA TRP A 114 -9.81 -9.12 8.72
C TRP A 114 -10.21 -7.70 8.30
N LEU A 115 -11.05 -7.58 7.26
CA LEU A 115 -11.65 -6.33 6.78
C LEU A 115 -13.10 -6.22 7.25
#